data_AF-A0AAV6C2K8-F1
#
_entry.id   AF-A0AAV6C2K8-F1
#
_cell.length_a   1.000
_cell.length_b   1.000
_cell.length_c   1.000
_cell.angle_alpha   90.00
_cell.angle_beta   90.00
_cell.angle_gamma   90.00
#
_symmetry.space_group_name_H-M   'P 1'
#
loop_
_entity.id
_entity.type
_entity.pdbx_description
1 polymer ?
#
loop_
_entity_poly.entity_id
_entity_poly.type
_entity_poly.pdbx_seq_one_letter_code
_entity_poly.pdbx_strand_id
1 'polypeptide(L)'
;MGCSSAFKTYFLLFLLYSCTLGMSKEIKAQKRHANQAVTGIVKGVYNPFARLDFSYTVTFNYGQERDTNLQGATTLHDEYQWGDTVWSSGSSFALVDGHLVVINGTGTRFMQGRDTAYLVHSDINGKETVVSGSLTGNTQITAQNAYSSGPNLWGSGTFKVIDGHLVVVNGSFKGSGRGGAGLDFTYSGTSDENGKMTIDPTSLHGQTDIHERGAAGDLEWTSGTFKIVDGQLVVANGTFERRVWGFAGLDLVYGGASDENGKMTIDPASLHGQTVIHDKCVIDDDVWFSGTIMFVDGQLKVVNGSFERHASDAAGLEVAYRGTSDENGNTTMAIAPPPPASRFAGLYQAELPGPNAKIQGRYWGYLRLYSDGTVLAMETGGTGTADEVAKIAKWFHRPYKDFGTYQIQGTAIEMTVSTWKGTVHYQGQIEGTTLILDSVVSRTPQHSTYRLVLPGD
;
A
#
# COMPACT_ATOMS: atom_id res chain seq x y z
N MET A 1 -55.62 -40.83 -12.00
CA MET A 1 -56.34 -39.91 -12.91
C MET A 1 -57.02 -38.85 -12.07
N GLY A 2 -56.92 -37.59 -12.46
CA GLY A 2 -56.91 -36.43 -11.57
C GLY A 2 -58.24 -35.92 -11.01
N CYS A 3 -58.10 -35.07 -9.98
CA CYS A 3 -58.98 -34.00 -9.50
C CYS A 3 -58.16 -33.26 -8.42
N SER A 4 -57.61 -32.06 -8.63
CA SER A 4 -58.22 -30.72 -8.59
C SER A 4 -58.86 -30.33 -7.24
N SER A 5 -58.15 -29.48 -6.47
CA SER A 5 -58.62 -28.28 -5.73
C SER A 5 -57.50 -27.83 -4.77
N ALA A 6 -56.76 -26.75 -5.06
CA ALA A 6 -57.08 -25.33 -4.83
C ALA A 6 -56.87 -24.88 -3.37
N PHE A 7 -55.90 -23.98 -3.12
CA PHE A 7 -56.07 -22.82 -2.22
C PHE A 7 -54.97 -21.74 -2.39
N LYS A 8 -55.39 -20.62 -3.00
CA LYS A 8 -55.08 -19.18 -2.82
C LYS A 8 -53.66 -18.69 -2.43
N THR A 9 -53.06 -17.98 -3.38
CA THR A 9 -52.72 -16.54 -3.36
C THR A 9 -52.23 -15.89 -2.05
N TYR A 10 -50.95 -15.49 -2.04
CA TYR A 10 -50.54 -14.14 -1.63
C TYR A 10 -49.63 -13.56 -2.70
N PHE A 11 -50.15 -12.53 -3.37
CA PHE A 11 -49.42 -11.59 -4.20
C PHE A 11 -48.90 -10.52 -3.24
N LEU A 12 -47.58 -10.43 -3.04
CA LEU A 12 -46.99 -9.25 -2.42
C LEU A 12 -45.67 -8.90 -3.12
N LEU A 13 -45.83 -7.95 -4.03
CA LEU A 13 -44.91 -6.89 -4.41
C LEU A 13 -43.65 -6.79 -3.51
N PHE A 14 -42.48 -7.12 -4.04
CA PHE A 14 -41.22 -6.54 -3.56
C PHE A 14 -40.55 -5.82 -4.73
N LEU A 15 -40.40 -4.52 -4.55
CA LEU A 15 -39.79 -3.60 -5.49
C LEU A 15 -38.37 -4.07 -5.85
N LEU A 16 -38.14 -4.25 -7.14
CA LEU A 16 -36.82 -4.11 -7.75
C LEU A 16 -36.36 -2.66 -7.56
N TYR A 17 -35.71 -2.35 -6.44
CA TYR A 17 -34.82 -1.19 -6.37
C TYR A 17 -33.52 -1.55 -7.07
N SER A 18 -33.53 -1.38 -8.39
CA SER A 18 -32.32 -1.21 -9.17
C SER A 18 -31.72 0.13 -8.75
N CYS A 19 -30.78 0.14 -7.82
CA CYS A 19 -29.87 1.28 -7.65
C CYS A 19 -29.01 1.33 -8.91
N THR A 20 -29.48 2.09 -9.88
CA THR A 20 -28.69 2.62 -10.99
C THR A 20 -27.65 3.54 -10.37
N LEU A 21 -26.46 3.00 -10.12
CA LEU A 21 -25.27 3.82 -9.88
C LEU A 21 -25.03 4.67 -11.12
N GLY A 22 -24.96 5.97 -10.90
CA GLY A 22 -24.92 7.01 -11.91
C GLY A 22 -23.80 6.81 -12.94
N MET A 23 -24.23 6.88 -14.19
CA MET A 23 -23.49 7.17 -15.42
C MET A 23 -21.97 7.38 -15.26
N SER A 24 -21.16 6.37 -15.63
CA SER A 24 -19.82 6.62 -16.13
C SER A 24 -19.93 7.23 -17.54
N LYS A 25 -19.48 8.48 -17.72
CA LYS A 25 -19.14 8.96 -19.06
C LYS A 25 -17.88 8.24 -19.50
N GLU A 26 -18.04 7.26 -20.38
CA GLU A 26 -16.96 6.63 -21.11
C GLU A 26 -16.34 7.68 -22.06
N ILE A 27 -15.14 8.17 -21.72
CA ILE A 27 -14.38 9.02 -22.65
C ILE A 27 -13.68 8.09 -23.63
N LYS A 28 -14.15 8.08 -24.88
CA LYS A 28 -13.45 7.43 -25.99
C LYS A 28 -12.01 7.96 -26.04
N ALA A 29 -11.04 7.06 -25.87
CA ALA A 29 -9.62 7.37 -26.01
C ALA A 29 -9.34 7.92 -27.41
N GLN A 30 -9.11 9.24 -27.52
CA GLN A 30 -8.48 9.82 -28.69
C GLN A 30 -6.98 9.49 -28.63
N LYS A 31 -6.47 8.78 -29.64
CA LYS A 31 -5.02 8.69 -29.91
C LYS A 31 -4.44 10.10 -29.94
N ARG A 32 -3.68 10.50 -28.92
CA ARG A 32 -2.91 11.75 -28.89
C ARG A 32 -1.45 11.44 -28.52
N HIS A 33 -0.56 12.26 -29.08
CA HIS A 33 0.89 12.09 -29.11
C HIS A 33 1.54 11.97 -27.73
N ALA A 34 2.64 11.21 -27.65
CA ALA A 34 3.37 10.76 -26.46
C ALA A 34 4.03 11.83 -25.56
N ASN A 35 3.68 13.13 -25.70
CA ASN A 35 4.41 14.24 -25.06
C ASN A 35 3.56 15.15 -24.15
N GLN A 36 2.41 14.68 -23.64
CA GLN A 36 1.63 15.46 -22.65
C GLN A 36 1.43 14.65 -21.36
N ALA A 37 1.79 15.25 -20.23
CA ALA A 37 1.37 14.78 -18.91
C ALA A 37 -0.16 14.80 -18.87
N VAL A 38 -0.77 13.62 -18.70
CA VAL A 38 -2.22 13.50 -18.58
C VAL A 38 -2.56 13.45 -17.10
N THR A 39 -3.05 14.56 -16.56
CA THR A 39 -3.76 14.59 -15.27
C THR A 39 -5.16 14.01 -15.47
N GLY A 40 -5.45 12.84 -14.91
CA GLY A 40 -6.79 12.25 -14.84
C GLY A 40 -6.77 11.04 -13.90
N ILE A 41 -7.75 10.74 -13.07
CA ILE A 41 -9.16 11.13 -12.95
C ILE A 41 -9.48 11.23 -11.45
N VAL A 42 -10.29 12.23 -11.05
CA VAL A 42 -10.93 12.26 -9.72
C VAL A 42 -12.12 11.30 -9.74
N LYS A 43 -12.03 10.18 -9.02
CA LYS A 43 -13.21 9.33 -8.74
C LYS A 43 -13.63 9.60 -7.30
N GLY A 44 -14.71 10.37 -7.14
CA GLY A 44 -15.35 10.50 -5.84
C GLY A 44 -16.08 9.20 -5.50
N VAL A 45 -15.81 8.63 -4.33
CA VAL A 45 -16.64 7.56 -3.76
C VAL A 45 -17.58 8.23 -2.77
N TYR A 46 -18.73 8.69 -3.26
CA TYR A 46 -19.79 9.19 -2.39
C TYR A 46 -20.67 8.02 -1.94
N ASN A 47 -20.55 7.63 -0.66
CA ASN A 47 -21.54 6.74 -0.04
C ASN A 47 -22.28 7.50 1.06
N PRO A 48 -23.55 7.91 0.83
CA PRO A 48 -24.32 8.67 1.81
C PRO A 48 -24.58 7.91 3.11
N PHE A 49 -24.49 6.58 3.11
CA PHE A 49 -24.77 5.75 4.27
C PHE A 49 -23.60 5.63 5.24
N ALA A 50 -22.36 5.82 4.78
CA ALA A 50 -21.17 5.80 5.64
C ALA A 50 -20.60 7.19 5.92
N ARG A 51 -21.27 8.25 5.43
CA ARG A 51 -20.78 9.65 5.44
C ARG A 51 -19.35 9.80 4.94
N LEU A 52 -18.97 8.90 4.03
CA LEU A 52 -17.71 8.97 3.33
C LEU A 52 -17.86 9.98 2.20
N ASP A 53 -17.22 11.12 2.38
CA ASP A 53 -16.96 12.07 1.32
C ASP A 53 -15.45 12.21 1.21
N PHE A 54 -14.86 11.35 0.37
CA PHE A 54 -13.47 11.49 -0.04
C PHE A 54 -13.35 11.45 -1.55
N SER A 55 -12.43 12.26 -2.03
CA SER A 55 -11.96 12.26 -3.40
C SER A 55 -10.56 11.70 -3.41
N TYR A 56 -10.26 10.85 -4.38
CA TYR A 56 -8.88 10.49 -4.67
C TYR A 56 -8.48 11.05 -6.02
N THR A 57 -7.25 11.56 -6.09
CA THR A 57 -6.63 11.99 -7.33
C THR A 57 -5.42 11.10 -7.57
N VAL A 58 -5.41 10.42 -8.72
CA VAL A 58 -4.24 9.71 -9.22
C VAL A 58 -3.61 10.58 -10.30
N THR A 59 -2.34 10.90 -10.14
CA THR A 59 -1.56 11.62 -11.15
C THR A 59 -0.75 10.61 -11.94
N PHE A 60 -0.95 10.54 -13.26
CA PHE A 60 -0.12 9.71 -14.13
C PHE A 60 0.90 10.56 -14.88
N ASN A 61 2.12 10.05 -15.02
CA ASN A 61 3.10 10.57 -15.96
C ASN A 61 3.60 9.42 -16.84
N TYR A 62 3.54 9.58 -18.16
CA TYR A 62 3.89 8.52 -19.13
C TYR A 62 3.20 7.16 -18.89
N GLY A 63 1.97 7.17 -18.39
CA GLY A 63 1.21 5.95 -18.10
C GLY A 63 1.55 5.30 -16.75
N GLN A 64 2.42 5.92 -15.95
CA GLN A 64 2.78 5.47 -14.59
C GLN A 64 2.16 6.38 -13.54
N GLU A 65 1.66 5.79 -12.45
CA GLU A 65 1.19 6.52 -11.28
C GLU A 65 2.37 7.23 -10.58
N ARG A 66 2.25 8.53 -10.37
CA ARG A 66 3.30 9.42 -9.84
C ARG A 66 2.99 9.94 -8.44
N ASP A 67 1.72 10.23 -8.18
CA ASP A 67 1.25 10.78 -6.92
C ASP A 67 -0.22 10.44 -6.74
N THR A 68 -0.58 10.06 -5.52
CA THR A 68 -1.92 9.63 -5.17
C THR A 68 -2.32 10.35 -3.90
N ASN A 69 -3.30 11.24 -4.02
CA ASN A 69 -3.76 12.03 -2.90
C ASN A 69 -5.20 11.64 -2.57
N LEU A 70 -5.42 11.20 -1.34
CA LEU A 70 -6.75 10.95 -0.80
C LEU A 70 -7.13 12.13 0.09
N GLN A 71 -8.12 12.92 -0.35
CA GLN A 71 -8.60 14.11 0.35
C GLN A 71 -10.05 13.91 0.80
N GLY A 72 -10.33 14.17 2.07
CA GLY A 72 -11.67 14.08 2.65
C GLY A 72 -11.70 13.28 3.94
N ALA A 73 -12.90 12.91 4.40
CA ALA A 73 -13.07 12.05 5.56
C ALA A 73 -12.74 10.61 5.18
N THR A 74 -11.64 10.08 5.74
CA THR A 74 -11.15 8.74 5.43
C THR A 74 -11.58 7.70 6.45
N THR A 75 -12.05 8.14 7.63
CA THR A 75 -12.51 7.29 8.72
C THR A 75 -14.00 6.98 8.59
N LEU A 76 -14.35 5.71 8.78
CA LEU A 76 -15.73 5.23 8.84
C LEU A 76 -16.43 5.71 10.11
N HIS A 77 -17.54 6.41 9.96
CA HIS A 77 -18.40 6.79 11.08
C HIS A 77 -19.47 5.74 11.38
N ASP A 78 -19.86 4.97 10.37
CA ASP A 78 -20.86 3.90 10.43
C ASP A 78 -20.28 2.63 9.78
N GLU A 79 -21.02 1.51 9.87
CA GLU A 79 -20.62 0.30 9.18
C GLU A 79 -20.62 0.50 7.66
N TYR A 80 -19.61 -0.05 6.98
CA TYR A 80 -19.48 0.05 5.54
C TYR A 80 -19.21 -1.31 4.92
N GLN A 81 -20.06 -1.71 3.98
CA GLN A 81 -19.84 -2.92 3.20
C GLN A 81 -18.90 -2.63 2.02
N TRP A 82 -17.73 -3.27 2.02
CA TRP A 82 -16.84 -3.35 0.87
C TRP A 82 -16.71 -4.81 0.45
N GLY A 83 -17.21 -5.13 -0.75
CA GLY A 83 -17.18 -6.50 -1.25
C GLY A 83 -17.98 -7.44 -0.34
N ASP A 84 -17.32 -8.47 0.15
CA ASP A 84 -17.87 -9.48 1.07
C ASP A 84 -17.66 -9.14 2.56
N THR A 85 -17.09 -7.96 2.85
CA THR A 85 -16.71 -7.55 4.20
C THR A 85 -17.52 -6.34 4.66
N VAL A 86 -18.11 -6.42 5.85
CA VAL A 86 -18.75 -5.30 6.55
C VAL A 86 -17.77 -4.76 7.59
N TRP A 87 -17.21 -3.60 7.30
CA TRP A 87 -16.23 -2.92 8.14
C TRP A 87 -16.92 -2.14 9.25
N SER A 88 -16.42 -2.27 10.48
CA SER A 88 -16.91 -1.54 11.65
C SER A 88 -16.49 -0.07 11.59
N SER A 89 -17.24 0.77 12.31
CA SER A 89 -16.89 2.18 12.51
C SER A 89 -15.51 2.32 13.18
N GLY A 90 -14.79 3.39 12.82
CA GLY A 90 -13.42 3.64 13.25
C GLY A 90 -12.33 3.15 12.28
N SER A 91 -12.65 2.23 11.36
CA SER A 91 -11.71 1.86 10.27
C SER A 91 -11.45 3.05 9.35
N SER A 92 -10.32 3.07 8.64
CA SER A 92 -10.01 4.16 7.70
C SER A 92 -9.69 3.65 6.29
N PHE A 93 -9.77 4.50 5.28
CA PHE A 93 -9.30 4.21 3.93
C PHE A 93 -7.94 4.83 3.67
N ALA A 94 -7.09 4.12 2.93
CA ALA A 94 -5.87 4.65 2.36
C ALA A 94 -5.69 4.16 0.91
N LEU A 95 -4.83 4.85 0.18
CA LEU A 95 -4.30 4.35 -1.09
C LEU A 95 -2.95 3.69 -0.77
N VAL A 96 -2.85 2.40 -1.06
CA VAL A 96 -1.63 1.61 -0.95
C VAL A 96 -1.36 1.05 -2.34
N ASP A 97 -0.22 1.40 -2.92
CA ASP A 97 0.19 1.00 -4.28
C ASP A 97 -0.86 1.27 -5.36
N GLY A 98 -1.51 2.44 -5.30
CA GLY A 98 -2.56 2.85 -6.25
C GLY A 98 -3.91 2.16 -6.04
N HIS A 99 -4.03 1.29 -5.03
CA HIS A 99 -5.27 0.60 -4.67
C HIS A 99 -5.87 1.21 -3.41
N LEU A 100 -7.17 1.50 -3.47
CA LEU A 100 -7.92 1.93 -2.31
C LEU A 100 -8.16 0.71 -1.40
N VAL A 101 -7.68 0.77 -0.17
CA VAL A 101 -7.72 -0.30 0.83
C VAL A 101 -8.28 0.23 2.16
N VAL A 102 -8.82 -0.66 2.99
CA VAL A 102 -9.17 -0.34 4.39
C VAL A 102 -7.94 -0.57 5.25
N ILE A 103 -7.58 0.41 6.07
CA ILE A 103 -6.45 0.37 7.00
C ILE A 103 -6.91 0.55 8.45
N ASN A 104 -6.15 -0.04 9.37
CA ASN A 104 -6.40 0.01 10.82
C ASN A 104 -7.86 -0.30 11.18
N GLY A 105 -8.47 -1.24 10.45
CA GLY A 105 -9.90 -1.54 10.53
C GLY A 105 -10.18 -2.91 11.10
N THR A 106 -11.38 -3.08 11.63
CA THR A 106 -11.96 -4.39 11.95
C THR A 106 -13.21 -4.57 11.11
N GLY A 107 -13.40 -5.74 10.51
CA GLY A 107 -14.58 -6.04 9.71
C GLY A 107 -15.06 -7.48 9.88
N THR A 108 -16.32 -7.74 9.54
CA THR A 108 -16.88 -9.09 9.44
C THR A 108 -16.96 -9.49 7.97
N ARG A 109 -16.22 -10.52 7.57
CA ARG A 109 -16.26 -11.07 6.22
C ARG A 109 -17.25 -12.23 6.15
N PHE A 110 -18.13 -12.19 5.16
CA PHE A 110 -19.14 -13.22 4.90
C PHE A 110 -18.72 -14.06 3.71
N MET A 111 -18.61 -15.37 3.90
CA MET A 111 -18.24 -16.27 2.82
C MET A 111 -19.39 -16.38 1.80
N GLN A 112 -19.11 -16.05 0.55
CA GLN A 112 -20.13 -16.04 -0.50
C GLN A 112 -20.87 -17.38 -0.61
N GLY A 113 -22.20 -17.33 -0.57
CA GLY A 113 -23.06 -18.51 -0.68
C GLY A 113 -23.07 -19.42 0.54
N ARG A 114 -22.55 -18.95 1.69
CA ARG A 114 -22.50 -19.72 2.94
C ARG A 114 -23.00 -18.91 4.12
N ASP A 115 -23.53 -19.64 5.09
CA ASP A 115 -23.74 -19.14 6.44
C ASP A 115 -22.44 -19.30 7.25
N THR A 116 -21.35 -18.68 6.79
CA THR A 116 -20.05 -18.69 7.48
C THR A 116 -19.50 -17.27 7.47
N ALA A 117 -19.11 -16.77 8.63
CA ALA A 117 -18.50 -15.45 8.77
C ALA A 117 -17.29 -15.48 9.71
N TYR A 118 -16.39 -14.52 9.55
CA TYR A 118 -15.22 -14.35 10.41
C TYR A 118 -14.82 -12.89 10.50
N LEU A 119 -14.08 -12.54 11.55
CA LEU A 119 -13.55 -11.19 11.73
C LEU A 119 -12.19 -11.05 11.04
N VAL A 120 -11.98 -9.91 10.40
CA VAL A 120 -10.71 -9.50 9.78
C VAL A 120 -10.21 -8.21 10.40
N HIS A 121 -8.91 -8.09 10.57
CA HIS A 121 -8.19 -6.86 10.91
C HIS A 121 -7.32 -6.44 9.76
N SER A 122 -7.34 -5.16 9.39
CA SER A 122 -6.38 -4.60 8.45
C SER A 122 -5.34 -3.74 9.16
N ASP A 123 -4.07 -3.88 8.77
CA ASP A 123 -2.99 -3.04 9.28
C ASP A 123 -2.90 -1.69 8.53
N ILE A 124 -1.84 -0.92 8.79
CA ILE A 124 -1.63 0.39 8.16
C ILE A 124 -1.34 0.32 6.66
N ASN A 125 -0.95 -0.85 6.15
CA ASN A 125 -0.70 -1.12 4.73
C ASN A 125 -1.91 -1.80 4.07
N GLY A 126 -3.02 -1.96 4.79
CA GLY A 126 -4.22 -2.63 4.29
C GLY A 126 -4.09 -4.14 4.21
N LYS A 127 -3.02 -4.72 4.77
CA LYS A 127 -2.88 -6.18 4.83
C LYS A 127 -3.87 -6.72 5.85
N GLU A 128 -4.71 -7.62 5.40
CA GLU A 128 -5.73 -8.24 6.23
C GLU A 128 -5.22 -9.50 6.94
N THR A 129 -5.65 -9.67 8.19
CA THR A 129 -5.45 -10.87 9.00
C THR A 129 -6.78 -11.31 9.61
N VAL A 130 -7.05 -12.60 9.59
CA VAL A 130 -8.25 -13.19 10.20
C VAL A 130 -8.05 -13.33 11.70
N VAL A 131 -8.99 -12.83 12.49
CA VAL A 131 -8.93 -12.91 13.95
C VAL A 131 -9.13 -14.37 14.39
N SER A 132 -8.21 -14.90 15.19
CA SER A 132 -8.31 -16.27 15.71
C SER A 132 -9.58 -16.47 16.54
N GLY A 133 -10.26 -17.60 16.35
CA GLY A 133 -11.51 -17.94 17.06
C GLY A 133 -12.75 -17.15 16.61
N SER A 134 -12.65 -16.32 15.57
CA SER A 134 -13.78 -15.49 15.09
C SER A 134 -14.74 -16.18 14.11
N LEU A 135 -14.45 -17.43 13.73
CA LEU A 135 -15.31 -18.19 12.82
C LEU A 135 -16.67 -18.47 13.45
N THR A 136 -17.73 -18.13 12.73
CA THR A 136 -19.12 -18.34 13.11
C THR A 136 -19.90 -18.98 11.97
N GLY A 137 -21.02 -19.62 12.29
CA GLY A 137 -21.87 -20.34 11.33
C GLY A 137 -21.37 -21.74 10.97
N ASN A 138 -21.69 -22.22 9.77
CA ASN A 138 -21.32 -23.55 9.30
C ASN A 138 -19.87 -23.59 8.79
N THR A 139 -18.97 -24.14 9.61
CA THR A 139 -17.54 -24.26 9.26
C THR A 139 -17.21 -25.54 8.48
N GLN A 140 -18.17 -26.45 8.29
CA GLN A 140 -17.95 -27.72 7.60
C GLN A 140 -18.16 -27.58 6.10
N ILE A 141 -17.25 -28.18 5.33
CA ILE A 141 -17.36 -28.37 3.89
C ILE A 141 -17.76 -29.82 3.65
N THR A 142 -18.79 -30.00 2.83
CA THR A 142 -19.34 -31.26 2.39
C THR A 142 -19.55 -31.21 0.88
N ALA A 143 -19.85 -32.35 0.27
CA ALA A 143 -20.09 -32.41 -1.17
C ALA A 143 -21.29 -31.55 -1.61
N GLN A 144 -22.28 -31.32 -0.73
CA GLN A 144 -23.46 -30.48 -1.04
C GLN A 144 -23.16 -28.98 -0.94
N ASN A 145 -22.17 -28.59 -0.14
CA ASN A 145 -21.67 -27.22 -0.08
C ASN A 145 -20.18 -27.25 -0.43
N ALA A 146 -19.85 -27.42 -1.71
CA ALA A 146 -18.45 -27.30 -2.16
C ALA A 146 -17.95 -25.84 -2.01
N TYR A 147 -16.65 -25.65 -1.80
CA TYR A 147 -16.03 -24.32 -1.65
C TYR A 147 -14.94 -24.13 -2.69
N SER A 148 -14.95 -23.01 -3.41
CA SER A 148 -13.88 -22.67 -4.36
C SER A 148 -12.89 -21.71 -3.73
N SER A 149 -11.60 -22.03 -3.79
CA SER A 149 -10.49 -21.16 -3.43
C SER A 149 -9.43 -21.22 -4.53
N GLY A 150 -9.33 -20.15 -5.31
CA GLY A 150 -8.51 -20.11 -6.53
C GLY A 150 -8.89 -21.24 -7.49
N PRO A 151 -7.92 -22.04 -7.98
CA PRO A 151 -8.19 -23.15 -8.90
C PRO A 151 -8.77 -24.40 -8.21
N ASN A 152 -8.87 -24.41 -6.87
CA ASN A 152 -9.24 -25.60 -6.10
C ASN A 152 -10.70 -25.55 -5.66
N LEU A 153 -11.44 -26.61 -5.98
CA LEU A 153 -12.78 -26.90 -5.50
C LEU A 153 -12.70 -27.92 -4.35
N TRP A 154 -12.93 -27.46 -3.14
CA TRP A 154 -13.00 -28.25 -1.92
C TRP A 154 -14.33 -28.99 -1.83
N GLY A 155 -14.28 -30.32 -1.77
CA GLY A 155 -15.44 -31.20 -1.61
C GLY A 155 -15.66 -31.64 -0.17
N SER A 156 -14.66 -31.50 0.70
CA SER A 156 -14.78 -31.75 2.13
C SER A 156 -13.77 -30.94 2.94
N GLY A 157 -13.96 -30.87 4.26
CA GLY A 157 -13.00 -30.30 5.21
C GLY A 157 -13.66 -29.40 6.25
N THR A 158 -12.84 -28.71 7.03
CA THR A 158 -13.31 -27.73 8.01
C THR A 158 -12.53 -26.42 7.86
N PHE A 159 -13.23 -25.30 7.88
CA PHE A 159 -12.58 -24.00 7.97
C PHE A 159 -11.92 -23.82 9.34
N LYS A 160 -10.66 -23.39 9.35
CA LYS A 160 -9.93 -22.96 10.56
C LYS A 160 -9.19 -21.66 10.28
N VAL A 161 -8.89 -20.93 11.34
CA VAL A 161 -7.97 -19.79 11.31
C VAL A 161 -6.62 -20.28 11.84
N ILE A 162 -5.58 -20.21 11.02
CA ILE A 162 -4.20 -20.57 11.38
C ILE A 162 -3.30 -19.41 10.95
N ASP A 163 -2.51 -18.90 11.89
CA ASP A 163 -1.56 -17.80 11.68
C ASP A 163 -2.16 -16.55 10.99
N GLY A 164 -3.41 -16.22 11.33
CA GLY A 164 -4.10 -15.06 10.75
C GLY A 164 -4.69 -15.31 9.35
N HIS A 165 -4.73 -16.56 8.89
CA HIS A 165 -5.29 -16.93 7.59
C HIS A 165 -6.45 -17.93 7.72
N LEU A 166 -7.47 -17.78 6.89
CA LEU A 166 -8.52 -18.78 6.74
C LEU A 166 -8.01 -19.94 5.88
N VAL A 167 -7.98 -21.15 6.43
CA VAL A 167 -7.54 -22.37 5.74
C VAL A 167 -8.61 -23.46 5.83
N VAL A 168 -8.55 -24.42 4.91
CA VAL A 168 -9.35 -25.66 4.99
C VAL A 168 -8.47 -26.77 5.54
N VAL A 169 -8.84 -27.37 6.67
CA VAL A 169 -8.11 -28.49 7.28
C VAL A 169 -8.85 -29.80 7.10
N ASN A 170 -8.11 -30.91 7.10
CA ASN A 170 -8.63 -32.27 6.94
C ASN A 170 -9.60 -32.39 5.74
N GLY A 171 -9.32 -31.64 4.67
CA GLY A 171 -10.21 -31.52 3.53
C GLY A 171 -9.72 -32.32 2.34
N SER A 172 -10.60 -32.45 1.34
CA SER A 172 -10.27 -32.95 0.01
C SER A 172 -10.66 -31.93 -1.04
N PHE A 173 -9.85 -31.79 -2.07
CA PHE A 173 -10.09 -30.85 -3.16
C PHE A 173 -9.80 -31.48 -4.52
N LYS A 174 -10.42 -30.90 -5.54
CA LYS A 174 -10.06 -31.08 -6.95
C LYS A 174 -9.64 -29.74 -7.51
N GLY A 175 -8.53 -29.70 -8.22
CA GLY A 175 -8.08 -28.53 -8.96
C GLY A 175 -8.07 -28.79 -10.45
N SER A 176 -8.04 -27.71 -11.22
CA SER A 176 -7.82 -27.78 -12.67
C SER A 176 -6.90 -26.67 -13.13
N GLY A 177 -5.96 -27.00 -14.00
CA GLY A 177 -5.18 -26.03 -14.77
C GLY A 177 -5.80 -25.89 -16.14
N ARG A 178 -6.42 -24.74 -16.41
CA ARG A 178 -6.96 -24.37 -17.71
C ARG A 178 -6.45 -22.99 -18.09
N GLY A 179 -5.84 -22.83 -19.25
CA GLY A 179 -5.29 -21.54 -19.67
C GLY A 179 -4.66 -21.54 -21.05
N GLY A 180 -4.03 -20.41 -21.40
CA GLY A 180 -3.09 -20.34 -22.53
C GLY A 180 -1.94 -21.33 -22.34
N ALA A 181 -1.19 -21.64 -23.41
CA ALA A 181 -0.22 -22.74 -23.49
C ALA A 181 -0.77 -24.14 -23.81
N GLY A 182 -2.07 -24.25 -24.08
CA GLY A 182 -2.70 -25.55 -24.37
C GLY A 182 -2.89 -26.43 -23.14
N LEU A 183 -2.93 -25.84 -21.93
CA LEU A 183 -3.11 -26.60 -20.70
C LEU A 183 -4.59 -26.91 -20.45
N ASP A 184 -4.90 -28.20 -20.27
CA ASP A 184 -6.19 -28.68 -19.76
C ASP A 184 -5.96 -29.95 -18.96
N PHE A 185 -5.70 -29.78 -17.67
CA PHE A 185 -5.49 -30.88 -16.74
C PHE A 185 -6.27 -30.70 -15.44
N THR A 186 -6.48 -31.80 -14.74
CA THR A 186 -7.09 -31.86 -13.41
C THR A 186 -6.16 -32.57 -12.45
N TYR A 187 -6.26 -32.24 -11.17
CA TYR A 187 -5.56 -32.90 -10.07
C TYR A 187 -6.47 -32.95 -8.83
N SER A 188 -6.10 -33.75 -7.84
CA SER A 188 -6.79 -33.79 -6.55
C SER A 188 -5.80 -33.91 -5.40
N GLY A 189 -6.23 -33.50 -4.21
CA GLY A 189 -5.38 -33.59 -3.03
C GLY A 189 -6.17 -33.45 -1.74
N THR A 190 -5.43 -33.38 -0.64
CA THR A 190 -5.96 -33.20 0.70
C THR A 190 -5.26 -32.09 1.45
N SER A 191 -5.86 -31.63 2.55
CA SER A 191 -5.16 -30.83 3.56
C SER A 191 -5.07 -31.59 4.88
N ASP A 192 -3.98 -31.39 5.60
CA ASP A 192 -3.82 -31.92 6.96
C ASP A 192 -4.51 -31.02 8.01
N GLU A 193 -4.30 -31.32 9.29
CA GLU A 193 -4.87 -30.61 10.43
C GLU A 193 -4.38 -29.16 10.58
N ASN A 194 -3.25 -28.83 9.95
CA ASN A 194 -2.62 -27.51 9.90
C ASN A 194 -2.93 -26.77 8.60
N GLY A 195 -3.78 -27.34 7.74
CA GLY A 195 -4.14 -26.75 6.46
C GLY A 195 -3.07 -26.89 5.39
N LYS A 196 -2.00 -27.67 5.63
CA LYS A 196 -0.98 -27.92 4.62
C LYS A 196 -1.57 -28.79 3.51
N MET A 197 -1.59 -28.26 2.30
CA MET A 197 -2.09 -28.97 1.12
C MET A 197 -1.06 -29.96 0.60
N THR A 198 -1.53 -31.15 0.23
CA THR A 198 -0.74 -32.19 -0.45
C THR A 198 -1.55 -32.70 -1.64
N ILE A 199 -0.98 -32.62 -2.84
CA ILE A 199 -1.59 -33.15 -4.06
C ILE A 199 -1.25 -34.64 -4.18
N ASP A 200 -2.25 -35.46 -4.50
CA ASP A 200 -2.05 -36.89 -4.76
C ASP A 200 -1.19 -37.05 -6.03
N PRO A 201 0.01 -37.66 -5.94
CA PRO A 201 0.94 -37.77 -7.07
C PRO A 201 0.39 -38.52 -8.28
N THR A 202 -0.67 -39.30 -8.10
CA THR A 202 -1.31 -40.09 -9.17
C THR A 202 -2.54 -39.41 -9.79
N SER A 203 -2.97 -38.27 -9.25
CA SER A 203 -4.23 -37.62 -9.63
C SER A 203 -4.15 -36.70 -10.85
N LEU A 204 -2.94 -36.45 -11.38
CA LEU A 204 -2.73 -35.55 -12.49
C LEU A 204 -3.19 -36.21 -13.80
N HIS A 205 -4.21 -35.64 -14.43
CA HIS A 205 -4.80 -36.16 -15.67
C HIS A 205 -5.08 -35.03 -16.65
N GLY A 206 -4.84 -35.28 -17.95
CA GLY A 206 -5.09 -34.31 -19.02
C GLY A 206 -3.81 -33.86 -19.73
N GLN A 207 -3.86 -32.69 -20.37
CA GLN A 207 -2.73 -32.11 -21.10
C GLN A 207 -1.85 -31.29 -20.16
N THR A 208 -0.71 -31.86 -19.79
CA THR A 208 0.24 -31.30 -18.82
C THR A 208 1.46 -30.65 -19.46
N ASP A 209 1.67 -30.86 -20.75
CA ASP A 209 2.78 -30.28 -21.49
C ASP A 209 2.46 -28.84 -21.90
N ILE A 210 3.45 -27.97 -21.72
CA ILE A 210 3.38 -26.55 -22.08
C ILE A 210 3.79 -26.44 -23.55
N HIS A 211 2.82 -26.19 -24.44
CA HIS A 211 3.05 -26.10 -25.89
C HIS A 211 3.13 -24.67 -26.41
N GLU A 212 2.62 -23.71 -25.65
CA GLU A 212 2.74 -22.28 -25.96
C GLU A 212 3.15 -21.53 -24.70
N ARG A 213 3.32 -20.21 -24.79
CA ARG A 213 3.65 -19.41 -23.61
C ARG A 213 2.49 -19.43 -22.60
N GLY A 214 2.79 -19.82 -21.37
CA GLY A 214 1.82 -19.92 -20.28
C GLY A 214 2.26 -19.12 -19.07
N ALA A 215 1.44 -18.17 -18.62
CA ALA A 215 1.72 -17.37 -17.43
C ALA A 215 1.27 -18.11 -16.15
N ALA A 216 2.15 -18.13 -15.15
CA ALA A 216 1.88 -18.54 -13.78
C ALA A 216 2.39 -17.44 -12.84
N GLY A 217 1.53 -16.45 -12.56
CA GLY A 217 1.93 -15.22 -11.86
C GLY A 217 2.86 -14.38 -12.74
N ASP A 218 3.99 -13.94 -12.18
CA ASP A 218 5.01 -13.14 -12.90
C ASP A 218 5.97 -13.99 -13.75
N LEU A 219 5.82 -15.32 -13.71
CA LEU A 219 6.62 -16.27 -14.48
C LEU A 219 5.83 -16.70 -15.72
N GLU A 220 6.45 -16.54 -16.89
CA GLU A 220 5.96 -17.05 -18.16
C GLU A 220 6.77 -18.29 -18.53
N TRP A 221 6.14 -19.46 -18.48
CA TRP A 221 6.74 -20.70 -18.94
C TRP A 221 6.63 -20.79 -20.46
N THR A 222 7.75 -21.08 -21.11
CA THR A 222 7.85 -21.25 -22.57
C THR A 222 7.88 -22.73 -22.97
N SER A 223 8.24 -23.61 -22.04
CA SER A 223 8.18 -25.07 -22.21
C SER A 223 8.17 -25.78 -20.85
N GLY A 224 7.94 -27.10 -20.87
CA GLY A 224 8.01 -27.97 -19.69
C GLY A 224 6.77 -28.85 -19.55
N THR A 225 6.76 -29.66 -18.50
CA THR A 225 5.63 -30.54 -18.17
C THR A 225 5.22 -30.35 -16.72
N PHE A 226 3.93 -30.11 -16.46
CA PHE A 226 3.41 -30.14 -15.11
C PHE A 226 3.52 -31.53 -14.50
N LYS A 227 4.10 -31.62 -13.29
CA LYS A 227 4.24 -32.85 -12.51
C LYS A 227 3.88 -32.60 -11.06
N ILE A 228 3.62 -33.69 -10.33
CA ILE A 228 3.48 -33.64 -8.88
C ILE A 228 4.75 -34.22 -8.27
N VAL A 229 5.46 -33.41 -7.50
CA VAL A 229 6.70 -33.79 -6.79
C VAL A 229 6.51 -33.40 -5.33
N ASP A 230 6.72 -34.36 -4.42
CA ASP A 230 6.56 -34.17 -2.97
C ASP A 230 5.22 -33.51 -2.57
N GLY A 231 4.15 -33.86 -3.28
CA GLY A 231 2.80 -33.34 -3.03
C GLY A 231 2.54 -31.92 -3.54
N GLN A 232 3.42 -31.35 -4.36
CA GLN A 232 3.29 -30.03 -4.96
C GLN A 232 3.23 -30.12 -6.48
N LEU A 233 2.44 -29.23 -7.10
CA LEU A 233 2.40 -29.08 -8.54
C LEU A 233 3.58 -28.22 -8.99
N VAL A 234 4.46 -28.78 -9.82
CA VAL A 234 5.67 -28.13 -10.32
C VAL A 234 5.73 -28.23 -11.84
N VAL A 235 6.51 -27.36 -12.49
CA VAL A 235 6.87 -27.50 -13.91
C VAL A 235 8.24 -28.15 -13.98
N ALA A 236 8.31 -29.37 -14.51
CA ALA A 236 9.55 -30.13 -14.66
C ALA A 236 10.15 -29.95 -16.06
N ASN A 237 11.48 -29.92 -16.14
CA ASN A 237 12.24 -29.78 -17.39
C ASN A 237 11.76 -28.62 -18.27
N GLY A 238 11.31 -27.52 -17.63
CA GLY A 238 10.73 -26.38 -18.30
C GLY A 238 11.73 -25.25 -18.51
N THR A 239 11.39 -24.34 -19.41
CA THR A 239 12.07 -23.05 -19.57
C THR A 239 11.09 -21.94 -19.22
N PHE A 240 11.58 -20.90 -18.55
CA PHE A 240 10.75 -19.76 -18.16
C PHE A 240 11.41 -18.44 -18.50
N GLU A 241 10.59 -17.42 -18.67
CA GLU A 241 10.93 -16.01 -18.67
C GLU A 241 10.19 -15.36 -17.49
N ARG A 242 10.83 -14.42 -16.81
CA ARG A 242 10.24 -13.58 -15.78
C ARG A 242 10.42 -12.14 -16.23
N ARG A 243 9.32 -11.43 -16.38
CA ARG A 243 9.36 -9.98 -16.56
C ARG A 243 9.13 -9.33 -15.20
N VAL A 244 10.07 -8.50 -14.80
CA VAL A 244 9.95 -7.73 -13.56
C VAL A 244 9.37 -6.38 -13.89
N TRP A 245 8.10 -6.20 -13.53
CA TRP A 245 7.41 -4.92 -13.59
C TRP A 245 7.36 -4.33 -12.17
N GLY A 246 7.68 -3.05 -11.99
CA GLY A 246 7.49 -2.36 -10.70
C GLY A 246 8.67 -1.51 -10.24
N PHE A 247 9.84 -1.69 -10.83
CA PHE A 247 11.01 -0.88 -10.50
C PHE A 247 11.06 0.40 -11.34
N ALA A 248 10.26 1.42 -10.98
CA ALA A 248 10.36 2.79 -11.53
C ALA A 248 10.56 2.91 -13.07
N GLY A 249 9.91 2.04 -13.85
CA GLY A 249 10.00 2.04 -15.32
C GLY A 249 11.04 1.14 -15.94
N LEU A 250 11.80 0.35 -15.16
CA LEU A 250 12.68 -0.68 -15.68
C LEU A 250 11.85 -1.85 -16.22
N ASP A 251 11.97 -2.12 -17.51
CA ASP A 251 11.51 -3.36 -18.15
C ASP A 251 12.69 -4.34 -18.17
N LEU A 252 12.73 -5.22 -17.18
CA LEU A 252 13.75 -6.26 -17.03
C LEU A 252 13.13 -7.61 -17.34
N VAL A 253 13.80 -8.39 -18.18
CA VAL A 253 13.45 -9.76 -18.46
C VAL A 253 14.66 -10.64 -18.20
N TYR A 254 14.46 -11.71 -17.45
CA TYR A 254 15.43 -12.80 -17.33
C TYR A 254 14.70 -14.12 -17.42
N GLY A 255 15.41 -15.19 -17.70
CA GLY A 255 14.88 -16.53 -17.81
C GLY A 255 15.73 -17.56 -17.10
N GLY A 256 15.34 -18.81 -17.29
CA GLY A 256 16.00 -19.96 -16.71
C GLY A 256 15.31 -21.25 -17.08
N ALA A 257 15.66 -22.30 -16.35
CA ALA A 257 15.07 -23.63 -16.53
C ALA A 257 14.72 -24.27 -15.18
N SER A 258 13.86 -25.28 -15.21
CA SER A 258 13.64 -26.19 -14.09
C SER A 258 14.18 -27.58 -14.38
N ASP A 259 14.64 -28.28 -13.35
CA ASP A 259 15.02 -29.69 -13.46
C ASP A 259 13.79 -30.62 -13.40
N GLU A 260 14.03 -31.94 -13.33
CA GLU A 260 12.98 -32.95 -13.29
C GLU A 260 12.09 -32.88 -12.03
N ASN A 261 12.59 -32.28 -10.96
CA ASN A 261 11.90 -32.08 -9.68
C ASN A 261 11.27 -30.68 -9.58
N GLY A 262 11.36 -29.88 -10.65
CA GLY A 262 10.83 -28.52 -10.69
C GLY A 262 11.73 -27.48 -10.02
N LYS A 263 12.97 -27.84 -9.63
CA LYS A 263 13.90 -26.88 -9.04
C LYS A 263 14.37 -25.90 -10.11
N MET A 264 14.06 -24.64 -9.90
CA MET A 264 14.42 -23.56 -10.84
C MET A 264 15.90 -23.18 -10.73
N THR A 265 16.53 -22.99 -11.87
CA THR A 265 17.86 -22.41 -12.03
C THR A 265 17.75 -21.24 -12.99
N ILE A 266 18.19 -20.06 -12.54
CA ILE A 266 18.23 -18.85 -13.35
C ILE A 266 19.43 -18.93 -14.30
N ASP A 267 19.26 -18.50 -15.55
CA ASP A 267 20.37 -18.28 -16.48
C ASP A 267 20.80 -16.80 -16.42
N PRO A 268 21.95 -16.46 -15.81
CA PRO A 268 22.43 -15.08 -15.76
C PRO A 268 22.56 -14.41 -17.13
N ALA A 269 22.86 -15.18 -18.19
CA ALA A 269 23.05 -14.65 -19.54
C ALA A 269 21.74 -14.24 -20.22
N SER A 270 20.60 -14.68 -19.67
CA SER A 270 19.28 -14.37 -20.20
C SER A 270 18.77 -12.97 -19.78
N LEU A 271 19.47 -12.28 -18.88
CA LEU A 271 19.08 -10.94 -18.44
C LEU A 271 19.19 -9.93 -19.58
N HIS A 272 18.08 -9.29 -19.93
CA HIS A 272 18.00 -8.24 -20.94
C HIS A 272 16.93 -7.20 -20.58
N GLY A 273 16.87 -6.13 -21.38
CA GLY A 273 16.02 -4.97 -21.13
C GLY A 273 16.79 -3.78 -20.56
N GLN A 274 16.16 -3.00 -19.69
CA GLN A 274 16.79 -1.83 -19.06
C GLN A 274 17.61 -2.24 -17.85
N THR A 275 18.84 -2.70 -18.08
CA THR A 275 19.75 -3.11 -17.00
C THR A 275 20.50 -1.95 -16.35
N VAL A 276 20.39 -0.72 -16.85
CA VAL A 276 21.06 0.46 -16.30
C VAL A 276 20.03 1.39 -15.68
N ILE A 277 20.28 1.77 -14.43
CA ILE A 277 19.47 2.73 -13.68
C ILE A 277 19.89 4.14 -14.10
N HIS A 278 19.06 4.80 -14.92
CA HIS A 278 19.29 6.18 -15.37
C HIS A 278 18.63 7.24 -14.48
N ASP A 279 17.59 6.84 -13.73
CA ASP A 279 16.80 7.69 -12.85
C ASP A 279 16.52 6.98 -11.51
N LYS A 280 15.94 7.71 -10.55
CA LYS A 280 15.56 7.20 -9.23
C LYS A 280 14.69 5.93 -9.35
N CYS A 281 15.15 4.82 -8.78
CA CYS A 281 14.47 3.53 -8.78
C CYS A 281 14.43 2.94 -7.36
N VAL A 282 13.31 2.33 -6.95
CA VAL A 282 13.20 1.65 -5.65
C VAL A 282 13.41 0.16 -5.85
N ILE A 283 14.35 -0.48 -5.16
CA ILE A 283 14.62 -1.92 -5.20
C ILE A 283 14.91 -2.38 -3.77
N ASP A 284 14.15 -3.34 -3.25
CA ASP A 284 14.28 -3.88 -1.88
C ASP A 284 14.31 -2.79 -0.79
N ASP A 285 13.34 -1.86 -0.84
CA ASP A 285 13.22 -0.67 0.03
C ASP A 285 14.36 0.38 -0.12
N ASP A 286 15.37 0.11 -0.95
CA ASP A 286 16.43 1.06 -1.26
C ASP A 286 16.09 1.92 -2.48
N VAL A 287 16.36 3.22 -2.36
CA VAL A 287 16.24 4.17 -3.45
C VAL A 287 17.56 4.27 -4.20
N TRP A 288 17.69 3.58 -5.32
CA TRP A 288 18.84 3.63 -6.22
C TRP A 288 18.77 4.84 -7.16
N PHE A 289 19.86 5.59 -7.28
CA PHE A 289 19.98 6.72 -8.22
C PHE A 289 20.79 6.37 -9.47
N SER A 290 21.63 5.33 -9.38
CA SER A 290 22.47 4.86 -10.47
C SER A 290 22.91 3.42 -10.19
N GLY A 291 23.37 2.72 -11.22
CA GLY A 291 23.94 1.38 -11.12
C GLY A 291 23.57 0.50 -12.30
N THR A 292 24.18 -0.67 -12.36
CA THR A 292 23.85 -1.71 -13.33
C THR A 292 23.23 -2.90 -12.61
N ILE A 293 22.08 -3.37 -13.08
CA ILE A 293 21.40 -4.54 -12.56
C ILE A 293 21.97 -5.76 -13.26
N MET A 294 22.48 -6.71 -12.48
CA MET A 294 23.01 -7.97 -12.98
C MET A 294 22.88 -9.09 -11.96
N PHE A 295 23.08 -10.33 -12.40
CA PHE A 295 23.18 -11.46 -11.47
C PHE A 295 24.57 -11.57 -10.88
N VAL A 296 24.66 -11.57 -9.55
CA VAL A 296 25.87 -11.89 -8.79
C VAL A 296 25.54 -13.02 -7.83
N ASP A 297 26.28 -14.12 -7.89
CA ASP A 297 26.07 -15.34 -7.10
C ASP A 297 24.63 -15.89 -7.20
N GLY A 298 24.01 -15.76 -8.38
CA GLY A 298 22.64 -16.23 -8.64
C GLY A 298 21.53 -15.33 -8.10
N GLN A 299 21.87 -14.15 -7.56
CA GLN A 299 20.91 -13.15 -7.09
C GLN A 299 20.96 -11.91 -7.98
N LEU A 300 19.80 -11.33 -8.27
CA LEU A 300 19.71 -10.06 -8.97
C LEU A 300 20.16 -8.95 -8.02
N LYS A 301 21.23 -8.22 -8.36
CA LYS A 301 21.79 -7.13 -7.56
C LYS A 301 22.01 -5.89 -8.41
N VAL A 302 22.06 -4.73 -7.77
CA VAL A 302 22.59 -3.50 -8.37
C VAL A 302 24.07 -3.40 -8.07
N VAL A 303 24.92 -3.37 -9.09
CA VAL A 303 26.37 -3.20 -8.98
C VAL A 303 26.81 -1.81 -9.43
N ASN A 304 27.95 -1.35 -8.92
CA ASN A 304 28.53 -0.04 -9.27
C ASN A 304 27.51 1.10 -9.17
N GLY A 305 26.61 1.01 -8.20
CA GLY A 305 25.49 1.91 -8.04
C GLY A 305 25.60 2.80 -6.81
N SER A 306 24.72 3.78 -6.73
CA SER A 306 24.55 4.65 -5.56
C SER A 306 23.09 4.62 -5.11
N PHE A 307 22.85 4.52 -3.80
CA PHE A 307 21.49 4.44 -3.25
C PHE A 307 21.32 5.28 -1.97
N GLU A 308 20.06 5.50 -1.61
CA GLU A 308 19.62 6.07 -0.33
C GLU A 308 18.63 5.11 0.34
N ARG A 309 18.87 4.80 1.61
CA ARG A 309 18.00 3.97 2.44
C ARG A 309 17.42 4.82 3.54
N HIS A 310 16.10 4.81 3.68
CA HIS A 310 15.42 5.45 4.80
C HIS A 310 15.11 4.38 5.85
N ALA A 311 15.60 4.56 7.07
CA ALA A 311 15.27 3.66 8.18
C ALA A 311 14.91 4.48 9.41
N SER A 312 13.93 4.02 10.17
CA SER A 312 13.65 4.58 11.48
C SER A 312 14.65 4.03 12.50
N ASP A 313 15.25 4.91 13.29
CA ASP A 313 16.03 4.50 14.46
C ASP A 313 15.12 4.00 15.59
N ALA A 314 15.73 3.55 16.69
CA ALA A 314 14.99 3.05 17.86
C ALA A 314 14.09 4.12 18.53
N ALA A 315 14.30 5.41 18.24
CA ALA A 315 13.49 6.51 18.71
C ALA A 315 12.39 6.90 17.70
N GLY A 316 12.27 6.20 16.56
CA GLY A 316 11.33 6.51 15.48
C GLY A 316 11.76 7.69 14.61
N LEU A 317 13.01 8.15 14.73
CA LEU A 317 13.55 9.19 13.86
C LEU A 317 13.96 8.58 12.53
N GLU A 318 13.48 9.17 11.44
CA GLU A 318 13.86 8.75 10.09
C GLU A 318 15.30 9.20 9.78
N VAL A 319 16.19 8.23 9.56
CA VAL A 319 17.59 8.44 9.19
C VAL A 319 17.78 7.98 7.75
N ALA A 320 18.30 8.89 6.91
CA ALA A 320 18.72 8.57 5.56
C ALA A 320 20.18 8.12 5.55
N TYR A 321 20.43 6.91 5.03
CA TYR A 321 21.77 6.39 4.76
C TYR A 321 22.04 6.53 3.27
N ARG A 322 23.24 6.96 2.90
CA ARG A 322 23.69 6.90 1.51
C ARG A 322 24.72 5.80 1.36
N GLY A 323 24.59 5.04 0.30
CA GLY A 323 25.48 3.93 0.04
C GLY A 323 25.91 3.82 -1.40
N THR A 324 26.92 3.00 -1.61
CA THR A 324 27.36 2.55 -2.94
C THR A 324 27.44 1.04 -2.96
N SER A 325 27.23 0.44 -4.13
CA SER A 325 27.54 -0.97 -4.36
C SER A 325 28.80 -1.13 -5.19
N ASP A 326 29.61 -2.14 -4.84
CA ASP A 326 30.78 -2.54 -5.64
C ASP A 326 30.38 -3.42 -6.83
N GLU A 327 31.37 -3.92 -7.57
CA GLU A 327 31.20 -4.83 -8.72
C GLU A 327 30.59 -6.19 -8.35
N ASN A 328 30.63 -6.57 -7.07
CA ASN A 328 30.05 -7.81 -6.54
C ASN A 328 28.66 -7.56 -5.90
N GLY A 329 28.16 -6.34 -5.99
CA GLY A 329 26.90 -5.91 -5.38
C GLY A 329 26.96 -5.83 -3.86
N ASN A 330 28.15 -5.80 -3.26
CA ASN A 330 28.28 -5.55 -1.83
C ASN A 330 28.02 -4.07 -1.57
N THR A 331 27.14 -3.77 -0.63
CA THR A 331 26.79 -2.40 -0.29
C THR A 331 27.66 -1.87 0.84
N THR A 332 28.16 -0.66 0.67
CA THR A 332 28.76 0.14 1.74
C THR A 332 27.81 1.26 2.06
N MET A 333 27.51 1.44 3.35
CA MET A 333 26.61 2.50 3.83
C MET A 333 27.38 3.47 4.70
N ALA A 334 27.13 4.75 4.48
CA ALA A 334 27.48 5.80 5.40
C ALA A 334 26.20 6.54 5.81
N ILE A 335 26.17 7.02 7.06
CA ILE A 335 25.15 8.00 7.44
C ILE A 335 25.31 9.18 6.48
N ALA A 336 24.27 9.49 5.72
CA ALA A 336 24.33 10.64 4.84
C ALA A 336 24.61 11.86 5.73
N PRO A 337 25.59 12.74 5.41
CA PRO A 337 25.71 13.98 6.14
C PRO A 337 24.33 14.64 6.09
N PRO A 338 23.75 14.99 7.26
CA PRO A 338 22.39 15.52 7.30
C PRO A 338 22.32 16.66 6.28
N PRO A 339 21.34 16.67 5.35
CA PRO A 339 21.09 17.84 4.55
C PRO A 339 21.19 19.09 5.42
N PRO A 340 21.75 20.22 4.94
CA PRO A 340 21.85 21.43 5.75
C PRO A 340 20.52 21.86 6.40
N ALA A 341 19.40 21.41 5.83
CA ALA A 341 18.04 21.53 6.35
C ALA A 341 17.64 20.48 7.42
N SER A 342 18.09 19.22 7.36
CA SER A 342 17.64 18.17 8.28
C SER A 342 18.17 18.33 9.71
N ARG A 343 19.33 19.00 9.90
CA ARG A 343 19.80 19.37 11.25
C ARG A 343 18.84 20.30 12.00
N PHE A 344 17.89 20.92 11.29
CA PHE A 344 16.90 21.84 11.85
C PHE A 344 15.47 21.32 11.70
N ALA A 345 15.29 20.11 11.19
CA ALA A 345 13.98 19.47 11.22
C ALA A 345 13.58 19.20 12.67
N GLY A 346 12.36 19.57 13.04
CA GLY A 346 11.94 19.54 14.44
C GLY A 346 10.71 20.39 14.73
N LEU A 347 10.18 20.23 15.94
CA LEU A 347 9.09 21.07 16.45
C LEU A 347 9.72 22.22 17.25
N TYR A 348 9.36 23.44 16.91
CA TYR A 348 9.79 24.65 17.58
C TYR A 348 8.58 25.36 18.19
N GLN A 349 8.78 26.02 19.33
CA GLN A 349 7.73 26.77 20.02
C GLN A 349 8.20 28.16 20.45
N ALA A 350 7.31 29.15 20.37
CA ALA A 350 7.52 30.51 20.85
C ALA A 350 6.30 31.01 21.61
N GLU A 351 6.51 31.80 22.66
CA GLU A 351 5.47 32.63 23.25
C GLU A 351 5.26 33.86 22.35
N LEU A 352 4.05 34.06 21.86
CA LEU A 352 3.69 35.15 20.96
C LEU A 352 2.90 36.23 21.72
N PRO A 353 3.09 37.52 21.38
CA PRO A 353 2.25 38.59 21.91
C PRO A 353 0.82 38.41 21.39
N GLY A 354 -0.13 38.14 22.29
CA GLY A 354 -1.52 37.89 21.92
C GLY A 354 -2.14 39.04 21.12
N PRO A 355 -3.02 38.76 20.14
CA PRO A 355 -3.60 39.77 19.24
C PRO A 355 -4.50 40.79 19.97
N ASN A 356 -4.86 40.53 21.23
CA ASN A 356 -5.60 41.44 22.08
C ASN A 356 -4.95 41.51 23.47
N ALA A 357 -4.24 42.60 23.77
CA ALA A 357 -3.70 42.88 25.11
C ALA A 357 -4.76 42.93 26.25
N LYS A 358 -6.05 42.76 25.91
CA LYS A 358 -7.19 42.73 26.84
C LYS A 358 -7.62 41.33 27.29
N ILE A 359 -7.16 40.27 26.64
CA ILE A 359 -7.34 38.89 27.12
C ILE A 359 -5.99 38.48 27.71
N GLN A 360 -5.89 38.32 29.03
CA GLN A 360 -4.66 37.98 29.75
C GLN A 360 -4.16 36.54 29.49
N GLY A 361 -4.37 36.01 28.29
CA GLY A 361 -3.93 34.68 27.87
C GLY A 361 -2.60 34.76 27.11
N ARG A 362 -1.66 33.89 27.47
CA ARG A 362 -0.44 33.65 26.69
C ARG A 362 -0.84 32.95 25.38
N TYR A 363 -0.28 33.39 24.27
CA TYR A 363 -0.43 32.72 22.98
C TYR A 363 0.87 32.00 22.67
N TRP A 364 0.76 30.78 22.12
CA TRP A 364 1.91 30.00 21.72
C TRP A 364 1.87 29.74 20.21
N GLY A 365 2.97 30.02 19.55
CA GLY A 365 3.22 29.69 18.15
C GLY A 365 4.09 28.45 18.06
N TYR A 366 3.72 27.52 17.18
CA TYR A 366 4.45 26.28 16.94
C TYR A 366 4.82 26.20 15.46
N LEU A 367 6.06 25.80 15.18
CA LEU A 367 6.57 25.55 13.84
C LEU A 367 7.12 24.13 13.76
N ARG A 368 6.66 23.33 12.77
CA ARG A 368 7.24 22.02 12.49
C ARG A 368 7.98 22.08 11.16
N LEU A 369 9.31 21.97 11.20
CA LEU A 369 10.17 21.91 10.02
C LEU A 369 10.43 20.45 9.67
N TYR A 370 10.21 20.08 8.41
CA TYR A 370 10.48 18.74 7.86
C TYR A 370 11.74 18.76 7.00
N SER A 371 12.40 17.61 6.88
CA SER A 371 13.65 17.47 6.12
C SER A 371 13.50 17.76 4.62
N ASP A 372 12.29 17.67 4.09
CA ASP A 372 11.93 17.93 2.69
C ASP A 372 11.78 19.43 2.36
N GLY A 373 11.98 20.32 3.33
CA GLY A 373 11.77 21.76 3.17
C GLY A 373 10.35 22.23 3.46
N THR A 374 9.45 21.34 3.88
CA THR A 374 8.09 21.69 4.32
C THR A 374 8.12 22.30 5.72
N VAL A 375 7.32 23.34 5.94
CA VAL A 375 7.06 23.92 7.27
C VAL A 375 5.56 23.98 7.54
N LEU A 376 5.16 23.63 8.76
CA LEU A 376 3.80 23.80 9.27
C LEU A 376 3.81 24.83 10.40
N ALA A 377 2.81 25.69 10.44
CA ALA A 377 2.65 26.67 11.52
C ALA A 377 1.30 26.47 12.21
N MET A 378 1.29 26.63 13.53
CA MET A 378 0.07 26.57 14.35
C MET A 378 0.15 27.60 15.46
N GLU A 379 -0.94 28.33 15.68
CA GLU A 379 -1.10 29.22 16.83
C GLU A 379 -2.22 28.69 17.72
N THR A 380 -1.99 28.63 19.03
CA THR A 380 -3.02 28.23 20.00
C THR A 380 -3.03 29.15 21.22
N GLY A 381 -4.23 29.36 21.76
CA GLY A 381 -4.39 29.96 23.09
C GLY A 381 -4.20 28.86 24.14
N GLY A 382 -3.16 28.98 24.97
CA GLY A 382 -2.78 27.88 25.85
C GLY A 382 -1.63 28.20 26.79
N THR A 383 -1.17 27.17 27.50
CA THR A 383 -0.16 27.27 28.57
C THR A 383 1.25 26.89 28.12
N GLY A 384 1.40 26.16 27.01
CA GLY A 384 2.70 25.70 26.50
C GLY A 384 3.30 24.55 27.32
N THR A 385 2.46 23.77 28.00
CA THR A 385 2.91 22.61 28.80
C THR A 385 3.20 21.39 27.92
N ALA A 386 4.02 20.45 28.39
CA ALA A 386 4.36 19.21 27.68
C ALA A 386 3.12 18.42 27.22
N ASP A 387 2.07 18.35 28.05
CA ASP A 387 0.79 17.71 27.69
C ASP A 387 0.08 18.41 26.52
N GLU A 388 0.25 19.72 26.39
CA GLU A 388 -0.28 20.52 25.30
C GLU A 388 0.53 20.31 24.03
N VAL A 389 1.86 20.30 24.12
CA VAL A 389 2.77 19.98 23.02
C VAL A 389 2.46 18.59 22.44
N ALA A 390 2.26 17.58 23.28
CA ALA A 390 1.91 16.22 22.84
C ALA A 390 0.55 16.16 22.12
N LYS A 391 -0.41 17.04 22.47
CA LYS A 391 -1.68 17.19 21.76
C LYS A 391 -1.50 17.93 20.43
N ILE A 392 -0.66 18.96 20.38
CA ILE A 392 -0.39 19.76 19.19
C ILE A 392 0.45 18.98 18.16
N ALA A 393 1.36 18.11 18.61
CA ALA A 393 2.07 17.17 17.76
C ALA A 393 1.08 16.33 16.92
N LYS A 394 -0.08 15.98 17.50
CA LYS A 394 -1.17 15.28 16.80
C LYS A 394 -1.93 16.16 15.80
N TRP A 395 -1.80 17.48 15.86
CA TRP A 395 -2.44 18.39 14.90
C TRP A 395 -1.60 18.63 13.64
N PHE A 396 -0.32 18.23 13.62
CA PHE A 396 0.52 18.21 12.42
C PHE A 396 0.31 16.96 11.55
N HIS A 397 -0.95 16.47 11.45
CA HIS A 397 -1.33 15.37 10.55
C HIS A 397 -2.08 15.91 9.32
N ARG A 398 -1.91 15.27 8.16
CA ARG A 398 -2.52 15.69 6.88
C ARG A 398 -4.05 15.51 6.90
N PRO A 399 -4.83 16.36 6.19
CA PRO A 399 -4.41 17.51 5.39
C PRO A 399 -4.13 18.77 6.24
N TYR A 400 -3.06 19.49 5.91
CA TYR A 400 -2.64 20.67 6.66
C TYR A 400 -3.43 21.91 6.23
N LYS A 401 -3.93 22.67 7.20
CA LYS A 401 -4.62 23.94 6.92
C LYS A 401 -3.64 25.08 6.66
N ASP A 402 -2.56 25.14 7.44
CA ASP A 402 -1.54 26.17 7.35
C ASP A 402 -0.17 25.51 7.12
N PHE A 403 0.42 25.70 5.93
CA PHE A 403 1.68 25.07 5.53
C PHE A 403 2.46 25.93 4.54
N GLY A 404 3.74 25.62 4.36
CA GLY A 404 4.52 26.18 3.27
C GLY A 404 5.93 25.61 3.20
N THR A 405 6.89 26.44 2.80
CA THR A 405 8.26 25.99 2.52
C THR A 405 9.29 26.83 3.25
N TYR A 406 10.45 26.25 3.53
CA TYR A 406 11.60 26.96 4.05
C TYR A 406 12.89 26.61 3.30
N GLN A 407 13.84 27.53 3.33
CA GLN A 407 15.20 27.35 2.83
C GLN A 407 16.20 27.84 3.85
N ILE A 408 17.36 27.18 3.89
CA ILE A 408 18.44 27.51 4.83
C ILE A 408 19.74 27.70 4.05
N GLN A 409 20.40 28.84 4.29
CA GLN A 409 21.69 29.17 3.72
C GLN A 409 22.65 29.55 4.86
N GLY A 410 23.54 28.63 5.24
CA GLY A 410 24.39 28.81 6.41
C GLY A 410 23.57 28.80 7.70
N THR A 411 23.52 29.94 8.41
CA THR A 411 22.63 30.15 9.57
C THR A 411 21.39 30.95 9.22
N ALA A 412 21.26 31.48 8.01
CA ALA A 412 20.07 32.22 7.58
C ALA A 412 18.95 31.25 7.21
N ILE A 413 17.72 31.59 7.62
CA ILE A 413 16.50 30.85 7.27
C ILE A 413 15.47 31.79 6.66
N GLU A 414 14.86 31.35 5.57
CA GLU A 414 13.73 32.04 4.93
C GLU A 414 12.57 31.06 4.82
N MET A 415 11.37 31.49 5.20
CA MET A 415 10.19 30.64 5.17
C MET A 415 8.99 31.40 4.62
N THR A 416 8.14 30.67 3.93
CA THR A 416 6.85 31.18 3.45
C THR A 416 5.78 30.21 3.92
N VAL A 417 4.84 30.68 4.75
CA VAL A 417 3.73 29.87 5.27
C VAL A 417 2.42 30.45 4.75
N SER A 418 1.65 29.63 4.05
CA SER A 418 0.29 29.98 3.65
C SER A 418 -0.66 29.68 4.81
N THR A 419 -1.38 30.69 5.27
CA THR A 419 -2.42 30.56 6.28
C THR A 419 -3.76 30.96 5.70
N TRP A 420 -4.86 30.64 6.40
CA TRP A 420 -6.19 31.15 6.03
C TRP A 420 -6.30 32.69 6.03
N LYS A 421 -5.37 33.42 6.68
CA LYS A 421 -5.30 34.90 6.67
C LYS A 421 -4.43 35.46 5.54
N GLY A 422 -3.78 34.60 4.77
CA GLY A 422 -2.81 34.97 3.74
C GLY A 422 -1.45 34.35 3.98
N THR A 423 -0.49 34.74 3.15
CA THR A 423 0.89 34.24 3.19
C THR A 423 1.75 35.07 4.14
N VAL A 424 2.45 34.39 5.05
CA VAL A 424 3.42 34.99 5.97
C VAL A 424 4.83 34.67 5.49
N HIS A 425 5.65 35.70 5.32
CA HIS A 425 7.07 35.56 5.04
C HIS A 425 7.86 35.73 6.33
N TYR A 426 8.68 34.73 6.64
CA TYR A 426 9.64 34.75 7.74
C TYR A 426 11.04 34.86 7.17
N GLN A 427 11.86 35.71 7.78
CA GLN A 427 13.29 35.76 7.55
C GLN A 427 13.99 35.79 8.90
N GLY A 428 15.11 35.07 9.03
CA GLY A 428 15.71 34.94 10.34
C GLY A 428 17.05 34.23 10.35
N GLN A 429 17.48 33.90 11.57
CA GLN A 429 18.72 33.19 11.83
C GLN A 429 18.50 32.00 12.76
N ILE A 430 19.39 31.02 12.64
CA ILE A 430 19.43 29.83 13.46
C ILE A 430 20.66 29.87 14.37
N GLU A 431 20.40 29.82 15.67
CA GLU A 431 21.41 29.83 16.73
C GLU A 431 21.28 28.56 17.57
N GLY A 432 22.02 27.51 17.19
CA GLY A 432 21.93 26.20 17.84
C GLY A 432 20.53 25.60 17.69
N THR A 433 19.81 25.48 18.81
CA THR A 433 18.43 24.97 18.88
C THR A 433 17.36 26.08 18.85
N THR A 434 17.77 27.32 18.61
CA THR A 434 16.88 28.49 18.60
C THR A 434 16.71 29.05 17.19
N LEU A 435 15.47 29.30 16.78
CA LEU A 435 15.13 30.05 15.58
C LEU A 435 14.73 31.48 15.98
N ILE A 436 15.44 32.46 15.44
CA ILE A 436 15.11 33.87 15.61
C ILE A 436 14.51 34.34 14.29
N LEU A 437 13.21 34.66 14.30
CA LEU A 437 12.46 34.94 13.10
C LEU A 437 11.83 36.33 13.17
N ASP A 438 12.03 37.09 12.11
CA ASP A 438 11.24 38.27 11.79
C ASP A 438 10.16 37.85 10.80
N SER A 439 8.91 38.20 11.11
CA SER A 439 7.78 37.96 10.23
C SER A 439 7.17 39.28 9.74
N VAL A 440 6.79 39.31 8.47
CA VAL A 440 6.05 40.43 7.88
C VAL A 440 4.63 39.97 7.58
N VAL A 441 3.76 40.05 8.58
CA VAL A 441 2.32 39.87 8.39
C VAL A 441 1.71 41.25 8.11
N SER A 442 1.36 41.50 6.84
CA SER A 442 0.50 42.62 6.41
C SER A 442 0.64 43.92 7.25
N ARG A 443 1.83 44.54 7.20
CA ARG A 443 2.19 45.91 7.66
C ARG A 443 2.75 46.09 9.08
N THR A 444 2.84 45.06 9.92
CA THR A 444 3.54 45.20 11.22
C THR A 444 4.62 44.12 11.34
N PRO A 445 5.91 44.50 11.38
CA PRO A 445 6.98 43.54 11.67
C PRO A 445 6.74 42.92 13.06
N GLN A 446 6.82 41.60 13.15
CA GLN A 446 6.82 40.88 14.43
C GLN A 446 8.11 40.09 14.56
N HIS A 447 8.81 40.30 15.67
CA HIS A 447 9.99 39.53 16.04
C HIS A 447 9.59 38.40 16.98
N SER A 448 10.06 37.18 16.73
CA SER A 448 9.71 36.01 17.53
C SER A 448 10.89 35.06 17.66
N THR A 449 11.08 34.52 18.87
CA THR A 449 12.15 33.58 19.19
C THR A 449 11.55 32.22 19.48
N TYR A 450 11.73 31.27 18.56
CA TYR A 450 11.27 29.90 18.73
C TYR A 450 12.40 29.00 19.24
N ARG A 451 12.07 28.07 20.12
CA ARG A 451 13.01 27.08 20.66
C ARG A 451 12.61 25.68 20.24
N LEU A 452 13.58 24.87 19.85
CA LEU A 452 13.38 23.45 19.56
C LEU A 452 12.86 22.73 20.81
N VAL A 453 11.82 21.93 20.62
CA VAL A 453 11.25 21.06 21.65
C VAL A 453 11.89 19.69 21.51
N LEU A 454 12.64 19.25 22.53
CA LEU A 454 13.27 17.93 22.53
C LEU A 454 12.30 16.87 23.07
N PRO A 455 12.42 15.59 22.62
CA PRO A 455 11.64 14.51 23.20
C PRO A 455 11.93 14.37 24.71
N GLY A 456 10.94 14.69 25.55
CA GLY A 456 11.05 14.56 27.01
C GLY A 456 11.08 15.88 27.80
N ASP A 457 11.11 17.03 27.11
CA ASP A 457 10.77 18.35 27.68
C ASP A 457 9.26 18.56 27.71
#